data_AF-A0A9D5EXG1-F1
#
_entry.id   AF-A0A9D5EXG1-F1
#
_cell.length_a   1.000
_cell.length_b   1.000
_cell.length_c   1.000
_cell.angle_alpha   90.00
_cell.angle_beta   90.00
_cell.angle_gamma   90.00
#
_symmetry.space_group_name_H-M   'P 1'
#
loop_
_entity.id
_entity.type
_entity.pdbx_description
1 polymer ?
#
loop_
_entity_poly.entity_id
_entity_poly.type
_entity_poly.pdbx_seq_one_letter_code
_entity_poly.pdbx_strand_id
1 'polypeptide(L)'
;MCDRVRLSAALHTDDTPVALLAPRRTAHAWVYVGDAANPYTVFDLSVGRSRDAPTAFLKGYTGFVHADGYAGCNPVYEAGARHVGCWAHTRRYFFDARLSDPERSHEALARIRALYAVEREAKD
;
A
#
# COMPACT_ATOMS: atom_id res chain seq x y z
N MET A 1 -17.53 -8.35 -5.85
CA MET A 1 -16.64 -7.17 -5.89
C MET A 1 -15.28 -7.51 -5.31
N CYS A 2 -15.22 -8.11 -4.11
CA CYS A 2 -13.99 -8.54 -3.45
C CYS A 2 -13.12 -9.54 -4.23
N ASP A 3 -13.72 -10.43 -5.04
CA ASP A 3 -12.94 -11.33 -5.88
C ASP A 3 -12.43 -10.63 -7.16
N ARG A 4 -13.16 -9.62 -7.66
CA ARG A 4 -12.81 -8.95 -8.92
C ARG A 4 -11.56 -8.08 -8.78
N VAL A 5 -11.37 -7.41 -7.63
CA VAL A 5 -10.13 -6.64 -7.40
C VAL A 5 -8.87 -7.52 -7.44
N ARG A 6 -8.99 -8.79 -7.01
CA ARG A 6 -7.90 -9.78 -7.04
C ARG A 6 -7.59 -10.33 -8.44
N LEU A 7 -8.41 -10.02 -9.44
CA LEU A 7 -8.09 -10.31 -10.84
C LEU A 7 -7.13 -9.29 -11.46
N SER A 8 -6.86 -8.18 -10.77
CA SER A 8 -5.90 -7.16 -11.22
C SER A 8 -4.50 -7.74 -11.30
N ALA A 9 -3.76 -7.42 -12.36
CA ALA A 9 -2.35 -7.76 -12.46
C ALA A 9 -1.51 -7.04 -11.38
N ALA A 10 -1.92 -5.82 -11.04
CA ALA A 10 -1.36 -5.04 -9.94
C ALA A 10 -2.49 -4.42 -9.11
N LEU A 11 -2.33 -4.42 -7.79
CA LEU A 11 -3.23 -3.71 -6.88
C LEU A 11 -2.44 -2.86 -5.89
N HIS A 12 -3.09 -1.80 -5.39
CA HIS A 12 -2.56 -0.97 -4.31
C HIS A 12 -3.26 -1.33 -3.02
N THR A 13 -2.51 -1.38 -1.92
CA THR A 13 -3.07 -1.60 -0.58
C THR A 13 -2.44 -0.70 0.46
N ASP A 14 -3.26 -0.28 1.41
CA ASP A 14 -2.86 0.50 2.58
C ASP A 14 -3.84 0.22 3.73
N ASP A 15 -3.46 0.56 4.96
CA ASP A 15 -4.32 0.44 6.13
C ASP A 15 -4.41 1.77 6.89
N THR A 16 -5.64 2.15 7.26
CA THR A 16 -5.89 3.36 8.05
C THR A 16 -6.51 2.99 9.39
N PRO A 17 -5.97 3.43 10.53
CA PRO A 17 -6.59 3.21 11.83
C PRO A 17 -7.91 4.00 11.92
N VAL A 18 -8.97 3.34 12.37
CA VAL A 18 -10.31 3.90 12.56
C VAL A 18 -10.84 3.54 13.95
N ALA A 19 -11.75 4.38 14.49
CA ALA A 19 -12.40 4.11 15.76
C ALA A 19 -13.67 3.25 15.55
N LEU A 20 -13.66 2.02 16.08
CA LEU A 20 -14.88 1.23 16.26
C LEU A 20 -15.59 1.73 17.51
N LEU A 21 -16.89 2.06 17.44
CA LEU A 21 -17.57 2.78 18.52
C LEU A 21 -18.17 1.88 19.63
N ALA A 22 -18.56 0.64 19.32
CA ALA A 22 -19.30 -0.21 20.25
C ALA A 22 -18.84 -1.69 20.18
N PRO A 23 -17.93 -2.14 21.07
CA PRO A 23 -17.21 -1.38 22.09
C PRO A 23 -16.10 -0.50 21.47
N ARG A 24 -15.70 0.56 22.18
CA ARG A 24 -14.67 1.50 21.70
C ARG A 24 -13.31 0.83 21.56
N ARG A 25 -12.84 0.61 20.32
CA ARG A 25 -11.57 -0.06 20.00
C ARG A 25 -10.94 0.52 18.73
N THR A 26 -9.62 0.40 18.58
CA THR A 26 -8.95 0.69 17.32
C THR A 26 -9.16 -0.46 16.34
N ALA A 27 -9.71 -0.14 15.18
CA ALA A 27 -9.80 -1.02 14.02
C ALA A 27 -8.93 -0.46 12.90
N HIS A 28 -8.71 -1.24 11.85
CA HIS A 28 -8.00 -0.81 10.65
C HIS A 28 -8.89 -1.06 9.45
N ALA A 29 -9.08 -0.01 8.64
CA ALA A 29 -9.71 -0.10 7.33
C ALA A 29 -8.60 -0.33 6.30
N TRP A 30 -8.58 -1.52 5.74
CA TRP A 30 -7.70 -1.93 4.65
C TRP A 30 -8.35 -1.55 3.34
N VAL A 31 -7.62 -0.89 2.46
CA VAL A 31 -8.09 -0.58 1.11
C VAL A 31 -7.35 -1.45 0.11
N TYR A 32 -8.07 -1.98 -0.88
CA TYR A 32 -7.50 -2.67 -2.04
C TYR A 32 -8.04 -2.01 -3.30
N VAL A 33 -7.15 -1.42 -4.10
CA VAL A 33 -7.48 -0.71 -5.35
C VAL A 33 -6.94 -1.49 -6.52
N GLY A 34 -7.82 -1.94 -7.40
CA GLY A 34 -7.46 -2.69 -8.60
C GLY A 34 -6.94 -1.83 -9.74
N ASP A 35 -6.50 -2.48 -10.82
CA ASP A 35 -6.01 -1.82 -12.03
C ASP A 35 -7.16 -1.41 -12.98
N ALA A 36 -6.81 -0.84 -14.14
CA ALA A 36 -7.78 -0.39 -15.13
C ALA A 36 -8.64 -1.53 -15.71
N ALA A 37 -8.12 -2.77 -15.75
CA ALA A 37 -8.88 -3.93 -16.21
C ALA A 37 -9.89 -4.41 -15.16
N ASN A 38 -9.60 -4.17 -13.88
CA ASN A 38 -10.46 -4.54 -12.75
C ASN A 38 -10.61 -3.35 -11.77
N PRO A 39 -11.32 -2.27 -12.17
CA PRO A 39 -11.33 -0.98 -11.46
C PRO A 39 -12.25 -1.01 -10.23
N TYR A 40 -11.97 -1.90 -9.29
CA TYR A 40 -12.73 -2.08 -8.06
C TYR A 40 -11.90 -1.60 -6.88
N THR A 41 -12.57 -0.90 -5.97
CA THR A 41 -12.02 -0.53 -4.67
C THR A 41 -12.77 -1.28 -3.58
N VAL A 42 -12.04 -1.97 -2.72
CA VAL A 42 -12.61 -2.74 -1.61
C VAL A 42 -12.05 -2.21 -0.31
N PHE A 43 -12.94 -1.99 0.66
CA PHE A 43 -12.57 -1.69 2.03
C PHE A 43 -12.89 -2.91 2.89
N ASP A 44 -11.87 -3.45 3.56
CA ASP A 44 -12.01 -4.55 4.51
C ASP A 44 -11.63 -4.06 5.90
N LEU A 45 -12.37 -4.45 6.93
CA LEU A 45 -12.26 -3.85 8.27
C LEU A 45 -11.86 -4.91 9.28
N SER A 46 -10.70 -4.73 9.92
CA SER A 46 -10.21 -5.63 10.96
C SER A 46 -10.18 -4.93 12.32
N VAL A 47 -10.46 -5.68 13.39
CA VAL A 47 -10.17 -5.19 14.74
C VAL A 47 -8.66 -5.26 14.98
N GLY A 48 -8.04 -4.13 15.31
CA GLY A 48 -6.58 -3.98 15.35
C GLY A 48 -5.89 -4.07 13.99
N ARG A 49 -4.56 -3.89 13.99
CA ARG A 49 -3.69 -4.03 12.81
C ARG A 49 -3.13 -5.46 12.76
N SER A 50 -3.93 -6.40 12.27
CA SER A 50 -3.50 -7.81 12.19
C SER A 50 -2.93 -8.13 10.82
N ARG A 51 -1.83 -8.91 10.79
CA ARG A 51 -1.30 -9.56 9.57
C ARG A 51 -2.32 -10.49 8.90
N ASP A 52 -3.28 -11.00 9.67
CA ASP A 52 -4.26 -11.96 9.16
C ASP A 52 -5.22 -11.31 8.17
N ALA A 53 -5.47 -10.00 8.28
CA ALA A 53 -6.34 -9.27 7.37
C ALA A 53 -5.83 -9.27 5.92
N PRO A 54 -4.62 -8.75 5.61
CA PRO A 54 -4.09 -8.81 4.25
C PRO A 54 -3.82 -10.25 3.80
N THR A 55 -3.41 -11.15 4.71
CA THR A 55 -3.16 -12.56 4.38
C THR A 55 -4.43 -13.29 3.95
N ALA A 56 -5.55 -13.07 4.65
CA ALA A 56 -6.83 -13.69 4.30
C ALA A 56 -7.39 -13.09 3.01
N PHE A 57 -7.35 -11.77 2.87
CA PHE A 57 -7.90 -11.09 1.70
C PHE A 57 -7.14 -11.47 0.42
N LEU A 58 -5.81 -11.45 0.45
CA LEU A 58 -4.94 -11.70 -0.71
C LEU A 58 -4.54 -13.17 -0.88
N LYS A 59 -5.24 -14.10 -0.22
CA LYS A 59 -4.95 -15.53 -0.33
C LYS A 59 -4.98 -15.99 -1.79
N GLY A 60 -3.86 -16.56 -2.25
CA GLY A 60 -3.69 -17.07 -3.62
C GLY A 60 -3.42 -16.00 -4.68
N TYR A 61 -3.31 -14.72 -4.30
CA TYR A 61 -2.92 -13.65 -5.21
C TYR A 61 -1.42 -13.74 -5.54
N THR A 62 -1.09 -13.65 -6.83
CA THR A 62 0.30 -13.78 -7.33
C THR A 62 0.76 -12.58 -8.17
N GLY A 63 -0.09 -11.54 -8.24
CA GLY A 63 0.23 -10.30 -8.95
C GLY A 63 1.13 -9.36 -8.12
N PHE A 64 1.16 -8.10 -8.54
CA PHE A 64 1.93 -7.05 -7.87
C PHE A 64 1.10 -6.38 -6.77
N VAL A 65 1.64 -6.34 -5.56
CA VAL A 65 1.03 -5.68 -4.41
C VAL A 65 1.85 -4.43 -4.10
N HIS A 66 1.32 -3.28 -4.50
CA HIS A 66 1.88 -1.98 -4.18
C HIS A 66 1.44 -1.58 -2.77
N ALA A 67 2.36 -1.69 -1.82
CA ALA A 67 2.09 -1.47 -0.40
C ALA A 67 3.23 -0.70 0.26
N ASP A 68 2.98 -0.21 1.47
CA ASP A 68 4.05 0.26 2.34
C ASP A 68 5.00 -0.89 2.77
N GLY A 69 5.90 -0.60 3.70
CA GLY A 69 6.83 -1.57 4.28
C GLY A 69 6.29 -2.33 5.50
N TYR A 70 4.98 -2.42 5.69
CA TYR A 70 4.42 -3.08 6.87
C TYR A 70 4.70 -4.58 6.86
N ALA A 71 5.44 -5.06 7.87
CA ALA A 71 5.83 -6.46 8.00
C ALA A 71 4.64 -7.43 8.11
N GLY A 72 3.44 -6.97 8.48
CA GLY A 72 2.24 -7.82 8.49
C GLY A 72 1.77 -8.25 7.10
N CYS A 73 2.26 -7.61 6.03
CA CYS A 73 2.01 -8.04 4.66
C CYS A 73 3.03 -9.08 4.15
N ASN A 74 4.13 -9.34 4.88
CA ASN A 74 5.17 -10.31 4.47
C ASN A 74 4.62 -11.69 4.09
N PRO A 75 3.65 -12.29 4.83
CA PRO A 75 3.09 -13.59 4.46
C PRO A 75 2.42 -13.60 3.08
N VAL A 76 1.90 -12.47 2.61
CA VAL A 76 1.32 -12.33 1.26
C VAL A 76 2.41 -12.49 0.21
N TYR A 77 3.59 -11.93 0.45
CA TYR A 77 4.72 -12.00 -0.47
C TYR A 77 5.37 -13.39 -0.47
N GLU A 78 5.53 -13.97 0.71
CA GLU A 78 6.01 -15.35 0.89
C GLU A 78 5.08 -16.37 0.20
N ALA A 79 3.78 -16.06 0.08
CA ALA A 79 2.79 -16.87 -0.62
C ALA A 79 2.77 -16.69 -2.15
N GLY A 80 3.63 -15.82 -2.71
CA GLY A 80 3.84 -15.69 -4.16
C GLY A 80 3.45 -14.34 -4.78
N ALA A 81 2.88 -13.41 -4.01
CA ALA A 81 2.67 -12.05 -4.49
C ALA A 81 4.00 -11.28 -4.56
N ARG A 82 4.07 -10.29 -5.45
CA ARG A 82 5.28 -9.47 -5.64
C ARG A 82 5.11 -8.13 -4.95
N HIS A 83 5.92 -7.85 -3.93
CA HIS A 83 5.91 -6.55 -3.26
C HIS A 83 6.45 -5.45 -4.18
N VAL A 84 5.70 -4.35 -4.29
CA VAL A 84 6.12 -3.10 -4.89
C VAL A 84 6.08 -2.02 -3.82
N GLY A 85 7.24 -1.50 -3.44
CA GLY A 85 7.35 -0.53 -2.36
C GLY A 85 6.69 0.81 -2.71
N CYS A 86 5.92 1.36 -1.77
CA CYS A 86 5.18 2.59 -1.99
C CYS A 86 6.04 3.86 -1.97
N TRP A 87 6.24 4.46 -3.15
CA TRP A 87 6.99 5.72 -3.28
C TRP A 87 6.37 6.88 -2.52
N ALA A 88 5.04 6.95 -2.37
CA ALA A 88 4.39 7.99 -1.58
C ALA A 88 4.79 7.88 -0.10
N HIS A 89 4.82 6.66 0.45
CA HIS A 89 5.28 6.39 1.80
C HIS A 89 6.78 6.68 1.96
N THR A 90 7.61 6.22 1.04
CA THR A 90 9.06 6.51 1.04
C THR A 90 9.33 8.02 1.00
N ARG A 91 8.64 8.76 0.13
CA ARG A 91 8.75 10.22 0.01
C ARG A 91 8.43 10.93 1.32
N ARG A 92 7.39 10.50 2.04
CA ARG A 92 7.01 11.09 3.34
C ARG A 92 8.17 11.04 4.33
N TYR A 93 8.82 9.89 4.48
CA TYR A 93 9.93 9.74 5.42
C TYR A 93 11.14 10.60 5.06
N PHE A 94 11.48 10.72 3.77
CA PHE A 94 12.52 11.68 3.36
C PHE A 94 12.11 13.13 3.54
N PHE A 95 10.82 13.45 3.38
CA PHE A 95 10.32 14.79 3.66
C PHE A 95 10.43 15.14 5.14
N ASP A 96 10.17 14.19 6.05
CA ASP A 96 10.32 14.42 7.49
C ASP A 96 11.81 14.52 7.88
N ALA A 97 12.65 13.67 7.28
CA ALA A 97 14.10 13.64 7.53
C ALA A 97 14.84 14.91 7.08
N ARG A 98 14.23 15.79 6.28
CA ARG A 98 14.83 17.09 5.90
C ARG A 98 15.20 17.98 7.11
N LEU A 99 14.60 17.72 8.27
CA LEU A 99 14.88 18.45 9.52
C LEU A 99 16.12 17.92 10.25
N SER A 100 16.54 16.68 9.99
CA SER A 100 17.66 16.02 10.68
C SER A 100 18.84 15.69 9.76
N ASP A 101 18.59 15.43 8.47
CA ASP A 101 19.59 15.15 7.43
C ASP A 101 19.16 15.84 6.11
N PRO A 102 19.29 17.17 6.01
CA PRO A 102 18.79 17.93 4.85
C PRO A 102 19.46 17.53 3.53
N GLU A 103 20.76 17.24 3.54
CA GLU A 103 21.54 16.97 2.33
C GLU A 103 21.02 15.71 1.62
N ARG A 104 21.01 14.57 2.33
CA ARG A 104 20.57 13.29 1.75
C ARG A 104 19.06 13.27 1.51
N SER A 105 18.29 13.93 2.36
CA SER A 105 16.83 14.00 2.20
C SER A 105 16.43 14.78 0.95
N HIS A 106 17.04 15.93 0.70
CA HIS A 106 16.75 16.70 -0.52
C HIS A 106 17.19 15.97 -1.79
N GLU A 107 18.34 15.28 -1.76
CA GLU A 107 18.76 14.44 -2.88
C GLU A 107 17.73 13.34 -3.18
N ALA A 108 17.30 12.60 -2.15
CA ALA A 108 16.30 11.55 -2.30
C ALA A 108 14.96 12.10 -2.83
N LEU A 109 14.48 13.23 -2.30
CA LEU A 109 13.26 13.90 -2.77
C LEU A 109 13.37 14.34 -4.24
N ALA A 110 14.54 14.83 -4.68
CA ALA A 110 14.77 15.20 -6.07
C ALA A 110 14.71 13.97 -7.00
N ARG A 111 15.32 12.86 -6.59
CA ARG A 111 15.26 11.58 -7.35
C ARG A 111 13.83 11.03 -7.44
N ILE A 112 13.08 11.04 -6.33
CA ILE A 112 11.67 10.63 -6.32
C ILE A 112 10.82 11.53 -7.23
N ARG A 113 11.08 12.85 -7.23
CA ARG A 113 10.39 13.78 -8.13
C ARG A 113 10.64 13.45 -9.60
N ALA A 114 11.85 13.04 -9.95
CA ALA A 114 12.19 12.60 -11.30
C ALA A 114 11.43 11.31 -11.70
N LEU A 115 11.31 10.34 -10.79
CA LEU A 115 10.49 9.14 -11.01
C LEU A 115 9.03 9.50 -11.29
N TYR A 116 8.43 10.40 -10.50
CA TYR A 116 7.07 10.86 -10.75
C TYR A 116 6.90 11.63 -12.07
N ALA A 117 7.97 12.22 -12.61
CA ALA A 117 7.91 12.83 -13.94
C ALA A 117 7.77 11.77 -15.03
N VAL A 118 8.59 10.70 -14.96
CA VAL A 118 8.48 9.55 -15.86
C VAL A 118 7.10 8.90 -15.78
N GLU A 119 6.54 8.73 -14.56
CA GLU A 119 5.19 8.18 -14.40
C GLU A 119 4.09 9.05 -15.01
N ARG A 120 4.25 10.38 -15.03
CA ARG A 120 3.30 11.29 -15.71
C ARG A 120 3.41 11.15 -17.21
N GLU A 121 4.64 11.19 -17.75
CA GLU A 121 4.90 11.02 -19.18
C GLU A 121 4.39 9.68 -19.72
N ALA A 122 4.45 8.61 -18.92
CA ALA A 122 3.96 7.29 -19.32
C ALA A 122 2.43 7.14 -19.28
N LYS A 123 1.70 8.09 -18.68
CA LYS A 123 0.23 8.07 -18.61
C LYS A 123 -0.44 8.86 -19.74
N ASP A 124 0.30 9.77 -20.36
CA ASP A 124 -0.13 10.57 -21.52
C ASP A 124 0.04 9.79 -22.83
#